data_AF-A0A498LF95-F1
#
_entry.id   AF-A0A498LF95-F1
#
_cell.length_a   1.000
_cell.length_b   1.000
_cell.length_c   1.000
_cell.angle_alpha   90.00
_cell.angle_beta   90.00
_cell.angle_gamma   90.00
#
_symmetry.space_group_name_H-M   'P 1'
#
loop_
_entity.id
_entity.type
_entity.pdbx_description
1 polymer ?
#
loop_
_entity_poly.entity_id
_entity_poly.type
_entity_poly.pdbx_seq_one_letter_code
_entity_poly.pdbx_strand_id
1 'polypeptide(L)'
;MIIPTKRSNTTNLFQHLKQRHKKLHDQCMSTKSIETNKCTHQSQPEQTEQVSIVQAFASAVPYEKGSKRHKEITDAITYHICKDMMPTHIVSKDGFRRLIQTLDKRYQLPSRTHFTRFAIPEMYEKCKAGVEHELKQVKYFATTTDMWSSRTMEPYMSLTVHYVNDNFEMKSRCLQTAFFPEDHTGENISEGLKEALASWGLCEEQQVSITTDNGTNIVKAVPLNNWTRLQCFGHRLHLAIGLSKGEGQLKVLYPKHLNTTYMIKWNIQRANSTYGKTQNRLSNTS
;
A
#
# COMPACT_ATOMS: atom_id res chain seq x y z
N MET A 1 19.84 27.63 -65.62
CA MET A 1 20.30 26.23 -65.63
C MET A 1 19.53 25.50 -64.54
N ILE A 2 18.48 24.76 -64.92
CA ILE A 2 17.61 24.03 -63.98
C ILE A 2 18.06 22.57 -64.01
N ILE A 3 18.39 22.01 -62.85
CA ILE A 3 18.69 20.58 -62.70
C ILE A 3 17.58 19.97 -61.85
N PRO A 4 16.74 19.07 -62.39
CA PRO A 4 15.70 18.42 -61.61
C PRO A 4 16.28 17.21 -60.86
N THR A 5 15.96 17.06 -59.58
CA THR A 5 16.21 15.81 -58.84
C THR A 5 15.03 15.44 -57.95
N LYS A 6 14.69 14.14 -57.93
CA LYS A 6 13.48 13.57 -57.29
C LYS A 6 13.54 13.37 -55.77
N ARG A 7 14.60 13.77 -55.06
CA ARG A 7 14.67 13.73 -53.59
C ARG A 7 15.51 14.89 -53.07
N SER A 8 14.94 15.69 -52.17
CA SER A 8 15.60 16.85 -51.56
C SER A 8 16.66 16.38 -50.55
N ASN A 9 17.93 16.57 -50.88
CA ASN A 9 19.08 16.39 -50.01
C ASN A 9 19.78 17.76 -49.90
N THR A 10 20.07 18.20 -48.66
CA THR A 10 20.68 19.52 -48.38
C THR A 10 22.19 19.55 -48.65
N THR A 11 22.84 18.40 -48.69
CA THR A 11 24.28 18.24 -49.00
C THR A 11 24.63 18.73 -50.40
N ASN A 12 23.74 18.52 -51.39
CA ASN A 12 23.93 19.02 -52.76
C ASN A 12 23.87 20.54 -52.87
N LEU A 13 23.03 21.20 -52.05
CA LEU A 13 22.88 22.64 -52.07
C LEU A 13 24.12 23.35 -51.51
N PHE A 14 24.67 22.88 -50.37
CA PHE A 14 25.88 23.47 -49.80
C PHE A 14 27.09 23.31 -50.72
N GLN A 15 27.22 22.17 -51.39
CA GLN A 15 28.30 21.92 -52.33
C GLN A 15 28.19 22.81 -53.57
N HIS A 16 26.97 23.00 -54.09
CA HIS A 16 26.69 23.93 -55.18
C HIS A 16 27.00 25.38 -54.78
N LEU A 17 26.56 25.82 -53.60
CA LEU A 17 26.83 27.16 -53.08
C LEU A 17 28.32 27.41 -52.91
N LYS A 18 29.08 26.43 -52.39
CA LYS A 18 30.54 26.51 -52.24
C LYS A 18 31.26 26.69 -53.59
N GLN A 19 30.79 26.02 -54.64
CA GLN A 19 31.45 26.00 -55.94
C GLN A 19 31.04 27.15 -56.86
N ARG A 20 29.76 27.57 -56.82
CA ARG A 20 29.19 28.53 -57.77
C ARG A 20 28.82 29.88 -57.15
N HIS A 21 28.62 29.94 -55.84
CA HIS A 21 28.13 31.14 -55.15
C HIS A 21 28.88 31.39 -53.83
N LYS A 22 30.21 31.52 -53.92
CA LYS A 22 31.13 31.59 -52.77
C LYS A 22 30.76 32.66 -51.73
N LYS A 23 30.36 33.87 -52.16
CA LYS A 23 29.91 34.93 -51.24
C LYS A 23 28.69 34.54 -50.39
N LEU A 24 27.71 33.83 -50.99
CA LEU A 24 26.50 33.38 -50.28
C LEU A 24 26.81 32.19 -49.37
N HIS A 25 27.71 31.31 -49.79
CA HIS A 25 28.22 30.23 -48.95
C HIS A 25 28.90 30.78 -47.69
N ASP A 26 29.78 31.76 -47.83
CA ASP A 26 30.55 32.33 -46.72
C ASP A 26 29.65 33.11 -45.76
N GLN A 27 28.62 33.80 -46.26
CA GLN A 27 27.57 34.40 -45.42
C GLN A 27 26.79 33.35 -44.63
N CYS A 28 26.37 32.24 -45.27
CA CYS A 28 25.61 31.17 -44.62
C CYS A 28 26.43 30.45 -43.52
N MET A 29 27.74 30.29 -43.74
CA MET A 29 28.67 29.76 -42.73
C MET A 29 28.92 30.74 -41.58
N SER A 30 28.95 32.05 -41.87
CA SER A 30 29.11 33.09 -40.86
C SER A 30 27.86 33.23 -39.98
N THR A 31 26.65 33.02 -40.52
CA THR A 31 25.42 33.03 -39.71
C THR A 31 25.37 31.87 -38.71
N LYS A 32 25.84 30.67 -39.11
CA LYS A 32 25.96 29.49 -38.23
C LYS A 32 26.94 29.68 -37.07
N SER A 33 28.02 30.46 -37.27
CA SER A 33 28.99 30.76 -36.20
C SER A 33 28.56 31.91 -35.29
N ILE A 34 27.59 32.72 -35.71
CA ILE A 34 27.02 33.81 -34.90
C ILE A 34 25.90 33.29 -33.99
N GLU A 35 25.08 32.32 -34.45
CA GLU A 35 24.06 31.68 -33.60
C GLU A 35 24.64 30.89 -32.41
N THR A 36 25.92 30.50 -32.48
CA THR A 36 26.63 29.79 -31.41
C THR A 36 27.21 30.72 -30.32
N ASN A 37 27.14 32.05 -30.47
CA ASN A 37 27.86 33.01 -29.62
C ASN A 37 26.99 34.02 -28.84
N LYS A 38 25.69 33.79 -28.64
CA LYS A 38 24.88 34.59 -27.70
C LYS A 38 24.35 33.77 -26.52
N CYS A 39 24.86 34.14 -25.35
CA CYS A 39 24.40 33.85 -23.98
C CYS A 39 24.86 32.54 -23.32
N THR A 40 25.90 32.71 -22.50
CA THR A 40 26.32 31.87 -21.38
C THR A 40 25.26 31.88 -20.27
N HIS A 41 24.39 30.87 -20.25
CA HIS A 41 23.96 30.22 -19.01
C HIS A 41 24.37 28.76 -19.15
N GLN A 42 24.97 28.18 -18.12
CA GLN A 42 25.44 26.81 -18.12
C GLN A 42 24.27 25.84 -18.34
N SER A 43 24.07 25.42 -19.58
CA SER A 43 23.31 24.22 -19.94
C SER A 43 24.23 23.42 -20.85
N GLN A 44 24.62 22.23 -20.40
CA GLN A 44 25.23 21.21 -21.25
C GLN A 44 24.40 21.12 -22.55
N PRO A 45 25.02 20.92 -23.72
CA PRO A 45 24.23 20.57 -24.88
C PRO A 45 23.58 19.22 -24.56
N GLU A 46 22.28 19.22 -24.25
CA GLU A 46 21.46 18.05 -24.42
C GLU A 46 21.61 17.72 -25.90
N GLN A 47 22.54 16.81 -26.20
CA GLN A 47 22.43 15.97 -27.36
C GLN A 47 21.09 15.27 -27.17
N THR A 48 20.03 15.84 -27.76
CA THR A 48 18.83 15.08 -28.04
C THR A 48 19.25 14.02 -29.03
N GLU A 49 19.83 12.93 -28.53
CA GLU A 49 20.10 11.73 -29.28
C GLU A 49 18.78 11.36 -29.92
N GLN A 50 18.71 11.49 -31.25
CA GLN A 50 17.54 11.10 -31.98
C GLN A 50 17.35 9.60 -31.74
N VAL A 51 16.33 9.27 -30.95
CA VAL A 51 16.03 7.90 -30.57
C VAL A 51 15.88 7.07 -31.83
N SER A 52 16.57 5.93 -31.91
CA SER A 52 16.47 5.08 -33.11
C SER A 52 15.01 4.70 -33.35
N ILE A 53 14.61 4.51 -34.62
CA ILE A 53 13.26 4.06 -34.96
C ILE A 53 12.87 2.81 -34.16
N VAL A 54 13.82 1.89 -33.96
CA VAL A 54 13.63 0.67 -33.17
C VAL A 54 13.35 1.00 -31.70
N GLN A 55 14.11 1.90 -31.07
CA GLN A 55 13.85 2.34 -29.69
C GLN A 55 12.55 3.14 -29.56
N ALA A 56 12.21 3.97 -30.55
CA ALA A 56 10.95 4.70 -30.56
C ALA A 56 9.76 3.72 -30.59
N PHE A 57 9.81 2.70 -31.45
CA PHE A 57 8.80 1.64 -31.46
C PHE A 57 8.82 0.81 -30.16
N ALA A 58 9.99 0.40 -29.67
CA ALA A 58 10.10 -0.36 -28.43
C ALA A 58 9.54 0.41 -27.22
N SER A 59 9.67 1.74 -27.20
CA SER A 59 9.11 2.61 -26.16
C SER A 59 7.58 2.72 -26.21
N ALA A 60 6.96 2.39 -27.34
CA ALA A 60 5.51 2.35 -27.53
C ALA A 60 4.90 0.96 -27.27
N VAL A 61 5.70 -0.11 -27.24
CA VAL A 61 5.22 -1.47 -26.99
C VAL A 61 4.97 -1.68 -25.49
N PRO A 62 3.76 -2.11 -25.10
CA PRO A 62 3.46 -2.47 -23.72
C PRO A 62 4.36 -3.58 -23.20
N TYR A 63 4.67 -3.57 -21.90
CA TYR A 63 5.43 -4.66 -21.30
C TYR A 63 4.64 -5.97 -21.36
N GLU A 64 5.36 -7.06 -21.64
CA GLU A 64 4.82 -8.40 -21.44
C GLU A 64 4.51 -8.61 -19.94
N LYS A 65 3.40 -9.29 -19.64
CA LYS A 65 2.91 -9.53 -18.26
C LYS A 65 3.92 -10.30 -17.39
N GLY A 66 4.84 -11.04 -18.01
CA GLY A 66 5.89 -11.80 -17.31
C GLY A 66 7.21 -11.05 -17.15
N SER A 67 7.36 -9.89 -17.80
CA SER A 67 8.62 -9.15 -17.81
C SER A 67 8.98 -8.64 -16.41
N LYS A 68 10.29 -8.53 -16.14
CA LYS A 68 10.80 -8.04 -14.85
C LYS A 68 10.17 -6.70 -14.46
N ARG A 69 10.12 -5.73 -15.39
CA ARG A 69 9.56 -4.40 -15.14
C ARG A 69 8.06 -4.43 -14.86
N HIS A 70 7.29 -5.26 -15.58
CA HIS A 70 5.85 -5.41 -15.32
C HIS A 70 5.59 -5.97 -13.91
N LYS A 71 6.37 -6.98 -13.49
CA LYS A 71 6.29 -7.55 -12.13
C LYS A 71 6.65 -6.53 -11.06
N GLU A 72 7.76 -5.80 -11.23
CA GLU A 72 8.19 -4.76 -10.28
C GLU A 72 7.09 -3.71 -10.04
N ILE A 73 6.45 -3.22 -11.10
CA ILE A 73 5.36 -2.23 -10.98
C ILE A 73 4.14 -2.87 -10.32
N THR A 74 3.78 -4.11 -10.70
CA THR A 74 2.65 -4.83 -10.12
C THR A 74 2.85 -5.11 -8.64
N ASP A 75 4.06 -5.49 -8.23
CA ASP A 75 4.44 -5.74 -6.84
C ASP A 75 4.40 -4.45 -6.03
N ALA A 76 4.89 -3.33 -6.58
CA ALA A 76 4.81 -2.02 -5.93
C ALA A 76 3.36 -1.55 -5.72
N ILE A 77 2.48 -1.75 -6.71
CA ILE A 77 1.06 -1.45 -6.58
C ILE A 77 0.39 -2.37 -5.55
N THR A 78 0.72 -3.66 -5.56
CA THR A 78 0.22 -4.62 -4.57
C THR A 78 0.67 -4.24 -3.17
N TYR A 79 1.93 -3.84 -3.01
CA TYR A 79 2.47 -3.34 -1.74
C TYR A 79 1.72 -2.11 -1.26
N HIS A 80 1.49 -1.12 -2.13
CA HIS A 80 0.68 0.06 -1.79
C HIS A 80 -0.74 -0.33 -1.33
N ILE A 81 -1.38 -1.26 -2.04
CA ILE A 81 -2.72 -1.74 -1.66
C ILE A 81 -2.72 -2.37 -0.27
N CYS A 82 -1.78 -3.28 -0.01
CA CYS A 82 -1.70 -4.01 1.25
C CYS A 82 -1.23 -3.14 2.42
N LYS A 83 -0.16 -2.36 2.20
CA LYS A 83 0.50 -1.56 3.24
C LYS A 83 -0.39 -0.43 3.73
N ASP A 84 -1.07 0.23 2.80
CA ASP A 84 -1.90 1.40 3.11
C ASP A 84 -3.38 1.02 3.28
N MET A 85 -3.72 -0.28 3.23
CA MET A 85 -5.08 -0.80 3.33
C MET A 85 -6.03 -0.16 2.32
N MET A 86 -5.55 0.05 1.09
CA MET A 86 -6.36 0.65 0.04
C MET A 86 -7.42 -0.32 -0.46
N PRO A 87 -8.62 0.17 -0.82
CA PRO A 87 -9.62 -0.67 -1.47
C PRO A 87 -9.06 -1.24 -2.78
N THR A 88 -9.23 -2.54 -3.00
CA THR A 88 -8.78 -3.20 -4.23
C THR A 88 -9.42 -2.64 -5.50
N HIS A 89 -10.52 -1.90 -5.38
CA HIS A 89 -11.14 -1.16 -6.47
C HIS A 89 -10.30 0.05 -6.96
N ILE A 90 -9.26 0.48 -6.25
CA ILE A 90 -8.43 1.63 -6.64
C ILE A 90 -7.87 1.47 -8.06
N VAL A 91 -7.49 0.26 -8.46
CA VAL A 91 -6.93 -0.04 -9.79
C VAL A 91 -7.95 0.11 -10.94
N SER A 92 -9.23 0.21 -10.61
CA SER A 92 -10.31 0.48 -11.54
C SER A 92 -10.69 1.97 -11.62
N LYS A 93 -10.13 2.83 -10.75
CA LYS A 93 -10.45 4.27 -10.72
C LYS A 93 -9.65 5.03 -11.79
N ASP A 94 -10.33 5.91 -12.51
CA ASP A 94 -9.73 6.64 -13.65
C ASP A 94 -8.56 7.52 -13.23
N GLY A 95 -8.65 8.19 -12.08
CA GLY A 95 -7.55 8.99 -11.55
C GLY A 95 -6.28 8.16 -11.29
N PHE A 96 -6.43 6.96 -10.72
CA PHE A 96 -5.31 6.04 -10.49
C PHE A 96 -4.76 5.50 -11.80
N ARG A 97 -5.62 5.12 -12.75
CA ARG A 97 -5.20 4.66 -14.09
C ARG A 97 -4.41 5.74 -14.83
N ARG A 98 -4.88 6.99 -14.79
CA ARG A 98 -4.18 8.13 -15.39
C ARG A 98 -2.82 8.37 -14.72
N LEU A 99 -2.74 8.29 -13.39
CA LEU A 99 -1.47 8.37 -12.67
C LEU A 99 -0.48 7.31 -13.15
N ILE A 100 -0.89 6.03 -13.16
CA ILE A 100 -0.03 4.93 -13.59
C ILE A 100 0.42 5.07 -15.04
N GLN A 101 -0.49 5.44 -15.96
CA GLN A 101 -0.14 5.68 -17.36
C GLN A 101 0.78 6.90 -17.55
N THR A 102 0.69 7.89 -16.67
CA THR A 102 1.59 9.06 -16.70
C THR A 102 2.99 8.67 -16.24
N LEU A 103 3.09 7.82 -15.21
CA LEU A 103 4.36 7.33 -14.69
C LEU A 103 5.04 6.33 -15.64
N ASP A 104 4.28 5.41 -16.22
CA ASP A 104 4.79 4.45 -17.20
C ASP A 104 3.71 4.04 -18.22
N LYS A 105 3.80 4.61 -19.43
CA LYS A 105 2.85 4.37 -20.52
C LYS A 105 2.85 2.93 -21.04
N ARG A 106 3.95 2.20 -20.84
CA ARG A 106 4.11 0.82 -21.33
C ARG A 106 3.51 -0.19 -20.37
N TYR A 107 3.24 0.19 -19.13
CA TYR A 107 2.65 -0.69 -18.15
C TYR A 107 1.14 -0.81 -18.34
N GLN A 108 0.69 -2.02 -18.67
CA GLN A 108 -0.72 -2.36 -18.64
C GLN A 108 -1.12 -2.83 -17.26
N LEU A 109 -1.87 -1.96 -16.56
CA LEU A 109 -2.39 -2.22 -15.22
C LEU A 109 -3.31 -3.45 -15.22
N PRO A 110 -3.02 -4.47 -14.40
CA PRO A 110 -3.88 -5.63 -14.24
C PRO A 110 -5.27 -5.27 -13.68
N SER A 111 -6.22 -6.17 -13.90
CA SER A 111 -7.57 -6.01 -13.37
C SER A 111 -7.61 -6.14 -11.86
N ARG A 112 -8.64 -5.57 -11.22
CA ARG A 112 -8.94 -5.81 -9.81
C ARG A 112 -8.92 -7.31 -9.46
N THR A 113 -9.49 -8.16 -10.32
CA THR A 113 -9.52 -9.61 -10.15
C THR A 113 -8.13 -10.21 -10.05
N HIS A 114 -7.17 -9.71 -10.84
CA HIS A 114 -5.78 -10.16 -10.77
C HIS A 114 -5.17 -9.86 -9.40
N PHE A 115 -5.32 -8.62 -8.91
CA PHE A 115 -4.82 -8.24 -7.59
C PHE A 115 -5.48 -9.08 -6.48
N THR A 116 -6.80 -9.25 -6.51
CA THR A 116 -7.51 -9.99 -5.45
C THR A 116 -7.26 -11.49 -5.45
N ARG A 117 -7.08 -12.12 -6.62
CA ARG A 117 -6.97 -13.59 -6.73
C ARG A 117 -5.53 -14.10 -6.78
N PHE A 118 -4.57 -13.25 -7.13
CA PHE A 118 -3.18 -13.67 -7.33
C PHE A 118 -2.19 -12.78 -6.58
N ALA A 119 -2.09 -11.50 -6.91
CA ALA A 119 -1.00 -10.66 -6.39
C ALA A 119 -1.05 -10.46 -4.86
N ILE A 120 -2.23 -10.15 -4.31
CA ILE A 120 -2.42 -9.97 -2.87
C ILE A 120 -2.21 -11.31 -2.12
N PRO A 121 -2.84 -12.43 -2.52
CA PRO A 121 -2.54 -13.74 -1.93
C PRO A 121 -1.05 -14.12 -1.97
N GLU A 122 -0.37 -13.91 -3.10
CA GLU A 122 1.07 -14.19 -3.20
C GLU A 122 1.90 -13.33 -2.24
N MET A 123 1.58 -12.04 -2.12
CA MET A 123 2.23 -11.15 -1.17
C MET A 123 1.93 -11.54 0.28
N TYR A 124 0.71 -12.00 0.57
CA TYR A 124 0.35 -12.54 1.88
C TYR A 124 1.20 -13.76 2.24
N GLU A 125 1.31 -14.76 1.35
CA GLU A 125 2.11 -15.96 1.62
C GLU A 125 3.59 -15.62 1.85
N LYS A 126 4.15 -14.68 1.07
CA LYS A 126 5.52 -14.18 1.29
C LYS A 126 5.66 -13.49 2.66
N CYS A 127 4.71 -12.66 3.04
CA CYS A 127 4.70 -11.98 4.33
C CYS A 127 4.57 -12.98 5.48
N LYS A 128 3.63 -13.93 5.37
CA LYS A 128 3.38 -14.99 6.33
C LYS A 128 4.62 -15.83 6.57
N ALA A 129 5.26 -16.31 5.51
CA ALA A 129 6.49 -17.10 5.61
C ALA A 129 7.63 -16.32 6.30
N GLY A 130 7.73 -15.01 6.04
CA GLY A 130 8.69 -14.13 6.72
C GLY A 130 8.42 -14.02 8.22
N VAL A 131 7.15 -13.83 8.60
CA VAL A 131 6.74 -13.79 10.02
C VAL A 131 6.95 -15.15 10.69
N GLU A 132 6.56 -16.26 10.06
CA GLU A 132 6.82 -17.61 10.60
C GLU A 132 8.32 -17.85 10.83
N HIS A 133 9.18 -17.38 9.92
CA HIS A 133 10.63 -17.47 10.11
C HIS A 133 11.11 -16.63 11.31
N GLU A 134 10.58 -15.41 11.48
CA GLU A 134 10.85 -14.52 12.62
C GLU A 134 10.46 -15.20 13.95
N LEU A 135 9.28 -15.84 13.98
CA LEU A 135 8.73 -16.47 15.18
C LEU A 135 9.50 -17.73 15.63
N LYS A 136 10.17 -18.44 14.72
CA LYS A 136 10.99 -19.62 15.10
C LYS A 136 12.12 -19.30 16.08
N GLN A 137 12.59 -18.06 16.12
CA GLN A 137 13.65 -17.61 17.03
C GLN A 137 13.09 -17.08 18.36
N VAL A 138 11.77 -16.97 18.49
CA VAL A 138 11.14 -16.36 19.67
C VAL A 138 11.06 -17.38 20.80
N LYS A 139 11.81 -17.12 21.88
CA LYS A 139 11.81 -18.00 23.07
C LYS A 139 10.57 -17.83 23.94
N TYR A 140 10.12 -16.59 24.12
CA TYR A 140 8.97 -16.23 24.93
C TYR A 140 8.16 -15.13 24.24
N PHE A 141 6.84 -15.22 24.32
CA PHE A 141 5.96 -14.24 23.72
C PHE A 141 4.72 -14.00 24.58
N ALA A 142 4.12 -12.84 24.41
CA ALA A 142 2.78 -12.54 24.90
C ALA A 142 1.84 -12.41 23.71
N THR A 143 0.55 -12.66 23.92
CA THR A 143 -0.47 -12.48 22.89
C THR A 143 -1.52 -11.46 23.32
N THR A 144 -2.17 -10.86 22.35
CA THR A 144 -3.43 -10.13 22.54
C THR A 144 -4.47 -10.73 21.63
N THR A 145 -5.67 -10.98 22.14
CA THR A 145 -6.81 -11.42 21.33
C THR A 145 -7.97 -10.45 21.46
N ASP A 146 -8.65 -10.22 20.35
CA ASP A 146 -9.88 -9.44 20.27
C ASP A 146 -10.94 -10.24 19.52
N MET A 147 -12.11 -10.39 20.12
CA MET A 147 -13.26 -11.02 19.50
C MET A 147 -14.27 -9.95 19.15
N TRP A 148 -14.69 -9.91 17.89
CA TRP A 148 -15.53 -8.84 17.39
C TRP A 148 -16.44 -9.35 16.28
N SER A 149 -17.56 -8.66 16.10
CA SER A 149 -18.49 -8.93 15.00
C SER A 149 -18.29 -7.92 13.89
N SER A 150 -18.29 -8.38 12.65
CA SER A 150 -18.27 -7.54 11.48
C SER A 150 -19.53 -6.68 11.36
N ARG A 151 -19.56 -5.78 10.38
CA ARG A 151 -20.76 -5.00 10.07
C ARG A 151 -21.93 -5.85 9.61
N THR A 152 -21.64 -7.05 9.09
CA THR A 152 -22.61 -8.08 8.69
C THR A 152 -22.90 -9.07 9.81
N MET A 153 -22.48 -8.75 11.05
CA MET A 153 -22.66 -9.57 12.26
C MET A 153 -21.93 -10.92 12.23
N GLU A 154 -20.94 -11.06 11.35
CA GLU A 154 -20.11 -12.26 11.30
C GLU A 154 -19.04 -12.19 12.39
N PRO A 155 -18.87 -13.25 13.20
CA PRO A 155 -17.89 -13.27 14.27
C PRO A 155 -16.46 -13.50 13.76
N TYR A 156 -15.51 -12.77 14.35
CA TYR A 156 -14.08 -12.88 14.08
C TYR A 156 -13.27 -12.93 15.37
N MET A 157 -12.16 -13.67 15.32
CA MET A 157 -11.11 -13.65 16.33
C MET A 157 -9.81 -13.14 15.73
N SER A 158 -9.26 -12.09 16.31
CA SER A 158 -7.97 -11.52 15.91
C SER A 158 -6.91 -11.88 16.95
N LEU A 159 -5.81 -12.48 16.52
CA LEU A 159 -4.67 -12.80 17.38
C LEU A 159 -3.44 -12.01 16.95
N THR A 160 -2.80 -11.34 17.90
CA THR A 160 -1.54 -10.62 17.69
C THR A 160 -0.52 -11.12 18.70
N VAL A 161 0.71 -11.35 18.24
CA VAL A 161 1.84 -11.76 19.08
C VAL A 161 2.76 -10.58 19.34
N HIS A 162 3.34 -10.57 20.53
CA HIS A 162 4.26 -9.56 21.03
C HIS A 162 5.47 -10.26 21.65
N TYR A 163 6.67 -9.86 21.26
CA TYR A 163 7.91 -10.43 21.78
C TYR A 163 9.03 -9.40 21.72
N VAL A 164 10.14 -9.71 22.38
CA VAL A 164 11.37 -8.92 22.32
C VAL A 164 12.39 -9.73 21.54
N ASN A 165 12.99 -9.13 20.51
CA ASN A 165 14.03 -9.79 19.72
C ASN A 165 15.41 -9.70 20.41
N ASP A 166 16.42 -10.33 19.81
CA ASP A 166 17.79 -10.34 20.36
C ASP A 166 18.43 -8.95 20.47
N ASN A 167 17.93 -7.97 19.72
CA ASN A 167 18.35 -6.57 19.78
C ASN A 167 17.62 -5.78 20.88
N PHE A 168 16.89 -6.44 21.77
CA PHE A 168 16.04 -5.82 22.80
C PHE A 168 14.95 -4.89 22.25
N GLU A 169 14.49 -5.14 21.01
CA GLU A 169 13.41 -4.39 20.40
C GLU A 169 12.09 -5.12 20.57
N MET A 170 11.08 -4.41 21.07
CA MET A 170 9.71 -4.92 21.09
C MET A 170 9.17 -5.03 19.66
N LYS A 171 8.71 -6.21 19.29
CA LYS A 171 8.04 -6.49 18.02
C LYS A 171 6.60 -6.91 18.29
N SER A 172 5.73 -6.47 17.40
CA SER A 172 4.31 -6.87 17.38
C SER A 172 3.92 -7.28 15.97
N ARG A 173 3.23 -8.41 15.86
CA ARG A 173 2.73 -8.96 14.58
C ARG A 173 1.30 -9.40 14.74
N CYS A 174 0.39 -8.83 13.94
CA CYS A 174 -0.96 -9.38 13.80
C CYS A 174 -0.82 -10.68 13.00
N LEU A 175 -1.09 -11.80 13.67
CA LEU A 175 -0.95 -13.13 13.08
C LEU A 175 -2.16 -13.41 12.21
N GLN A 176 -3.35 -13.28 12.79
CA GLN A 176 -4.56 -13.56 12.04
C GLN A 176 -5.75 -12.74 12.51
N THR A 177 -6.70 -12.61 11.60
CA THR A 177 -8.08 -12.19 11.86
C THR A 177 -8.95 -13.19 11.13
N ALA A 178 -9.33 -14.23 11.86
CA ALA A 178 -10.00 -15.39 11.30
C ALA A 178 -11.50 -15.32 11.61
N PHE A 179 -12.30 -15.75 10.63
CA PHE A 179 -13.72 -15.97 10.84
C PHE A 179 -13.90 -17.08 11.89
N PHE A 180 -14.72 -16.83 12.91
CA PHE A 180 -14.88 -17.72 14.06
C PHE A 180 -16.38 -18.00 14.30
N PRO A 181 -17.00 -18.83 13.45
CA PRO A 181 -18.45 -19.04 13.40
C PRO A 181 -19.03 -19.84 14.56
N GLU A 182 -18.19 -20.53 15.32
CA GLU A 182 -18.63 -21.41 16.39
C GLU A 182 -19.41 -20.65 17.46
N ASP A 183 -20.21 -21.38 18.24
CA ASP A 183 -20.78 -20.81 19.44
C ASP A 183 -19.64 -20.31 20.33
N HIS A 184 -19.70 -19.05 20.75
CA HIS A 184 -18.64 -18.40 21.52
C HIS A 184 -18.59 -18.90 22.97
N THR A 185 -18.70 -20.20 23.21
CA THR A 185 -18.51 -20.83 24.51
C THR A 185 -17.06 -20.66 24.97
N GLY A 186 -16.82 -20.81 26.28
CA GLY A 186 -15.45 -20.70 26.80
C GLY A 186 -14.55 -21.78 26.21
N GLU A 187 -15.09 -22.97 26.04
CA GLU A 187 -14.41 -24.18 25.53
C GLU A 187 -13.98 -23.99 24.07
N ASN A 188 -14.90 -23.57 23.20
CA ASN A 188 -14.59 -23.35 21.78
C ASN A 188 -13.55 -22.24 21.59
N ILE A 189 -13.67 -21.14 22.34
CA ILE A 189 -12.68 -20.07 22.32
C ILE A 189 -11.31 -20.57 22.80
N SER A 190 -11.30 -21.42 23.82
CA SER A 190 -10.08 -22.02 24.37
C SER A 190 -9.33 -22.82 23.31
N GLU A 191 -10.05 -23.70 22.61
CA GLU A 191 -9.51 -24.54 21.54
C GLU A 191 -9.07 -23.70 20.34
N GLY A 192 -9.91 -22.76 19.89
CA GLY A 192 -9.59 -21.87 18.77
C GLY A 192 -8.34 -21.02 19.02
N LEU A 193 -8.06 -20.62 20.27
CA LEU A 193 -6.81 -19.95 20.62
C LEU A 193 -5.59 -20.89 20.53
N LYS A 194 -5.73 -22.17 20.91
CA LYS A 194 -4.64 -23.15 20.77
C LYS A 194 -4.36 -23.45 19.31
N GLU A 195 -5.40 -23.68 18.51
CA GLU A 195 -5.28 -23.86 17.06
C GLU A 195 -4.63 -22.64 16.40
N ALA A 196 -5.00 -21.44 16.84
CA ALA A 196 -4.38 -20.21 16.37
C ALA A 196 -2.87 -20.19 16.65
N LEU A 197 -2.42 -20.50 17.86
CA LEU A 197 -0.98 -20.59 18.18
C LEU A 197 -0.28 -21.67 17.35
N ALA A 198 -0.86 -22.87 17.30
CA ALA A 198 -0.31 -24.01 16.59
C ALA A 198 -0.14 -23.74 15.09
N SER A 199 -1.09 -23.03 14.47
CA SER A 199 -1.02 -22.66 13.05
C SER A 199 0.15 -21.73 12.69
N TRP A 200 0.73 -21.06 13.69
CA TRP A 200 1.92 -20.22 13.57
C TRP A 200 3.19 -20.87 14.15
N GLY A 201 3.11 -22.14 14.54
CA GLY A 201 4.23 -22.88 15.14
C GLY A 201 4.64 -22.37 16.52
N LEU A 202 3.72 -21.72 17.25
CA LEU A 202 3.96 -21.19 18.59
C LEU A 202 3.56 -22.22 19.66
N CYS A 203 4.45 -22.47 20.61
CA CYS A 203 4.25 -23.41 21.70
C CYS A 203 3.52 -22.74 22.89
N GLU A 204 2.55 -23.42 23.50
CA GLU A 204 1.79 -22.87 24.64
C GLU A 204 2.70 -22.56 25.84
N GLU A 205 3.73 -23.38 26.07
CA GLU A 205 4.68 -23.27 27.18
C GLU A 205 5.57 -22.02 27.06
N GLN A 206 5.70 -21.46 25.86
CA GLN A 206 6.45 -20.23 25.60
C GLN A 206 5.60 -18.97 25.78
N GLN A 207 4.28 -19.13 25.93
CA GLN A 207 3.37 -18.01 26.13
C GLN A 207 3.43 -17.52 27.59
N VAL A 208 3.90 -16.29 27.80
CA VAL A 208 4.00 -15.71 29.15
C VAL A 208 2.66 -15.16 29.65
N SER A 209 1.86 -14.59 28.74
CA SER A 209 0.53 -14.08 29.05
C SER A 209 -0.28 -13.81 27.79
N ILE A 210 -1.60 -13.73 27.96
CA ILE A 210 -2.53 -13.26 26.95
C ILE A 210 -3.34 -12.08 27.47
N THR A 211 -3.41 -10.99 26.70
CA THR A 211 -4.26 -9.83 27.00
C THR A 211 -5.56 -9.91 26.22
N THR A 212 -6.69 -9.83 26.91
CA THR A 212 -8.02 -9.91 26.29
C THR A 212 -8.94 -8.81 26.83
N ASP A 213 -10.08 -8.58 26.18
CA ASP A 213 -11.14 -7.77 26.78
C ASP A 213 -11.77 -8.48 28.01
N ASN A 214 -12.83 -7.90 28.58
CA ASN A 214 -13.55 -8.51 29.71
C ASN A 214 -14.84 -9.22 29.26
N GLY A 215 -14.92 -9.70 28.02
CA GLY A 215 -16.03 -10.52 27.56
C GLY A 215 -16.15 -11.80 28.40
N THR A 216 -17.37 -12.13 28.83
CA THR A 216 -17.63 -13.26 29.76
C THR A 216 -17.02 -14.57 29.27
N ASN A 217 -17.10 -14.84 27.97
CA ASN A 217 -16.68 -16.13 27.43
C ASN A 217 -15.16 -16.22 27.27
N ILE A 218 -14.48 -15.16 26.83
CA ILE A 218 -13.00 -15.14 26.78
C ILE A 218 -12.38 -15.19 28.18
N VAL A 219 -13.05 -14.58 29.18
CA VAL A 219 -12.62 -14.66 30.59
C VAL A 219 -12.71 -16.09 31.11
N LYS A 220 -13.71 -16.88 30.67
CA LYS A 220 -13.83 -18.31 30.99
C LYS A 220 -12.87 -19.18 30.20
N ALA A 221 -12.59 -18.82 28.95
CA ALA A 221 -11.73 -19.60 28.05
C ALA A 221 -10.27 -19.65 28.50
N VAL A 222 -9.66 -18.50 28.80
CA VAL A 222 -8.22 -18.43 29.06
C VAL A 222 -7.76 -19.34 30.22
N PRO A 223 -8.47 -19.44 31.36
CA PRO A 223 -8.14 -20.40 32.41
C PRO A 223 -8.20 -21.87 32.00
N LEU A 224 -9.04 -22.26 31.03
CA LEU A 224 -9.11 -23.64 30.56
C LEU A 224 -7.80 -24.09 29.88
N ASN A 225 -7.07 -23.15 29.29
CA ASN A 225 -5.73 -23.39 28.75
C ASN A 225 -4.62 -23.29 29.80
N ASN A 226 -4.94 -23.00 31.07
CA ASN A 226 -3.97 -22.68 32.12
C ASN A 226 -3.06 -21.48 31.80
N TRP A 227 -3.57 -20.51 31.02
CA TRP A 227 -2.79 -19.34 30.60
C TRP A 227 -2.98 -18.15 31.56
N THR A 228 -1.93 -17.35 31.73
CA THR A 228 -2.00 -16.09 32.48
C THR A 228 -2.75 -15.03 31.68
N ARG A 229 -3.91 -14.57 32.20
CA ARG A 229 -4.71 -13.50 31.57
C ARG A 229 -4.36 -12.12 32.11
N LEU A 230 -4.14 -11.18 31.19
CA LEU A 230 -4.12 -9.74 31.47
C LEU A 230 -5.39 -9.08 30.91
N GLN A 231 -5.96 -8.16 31.69
CA GLN A 231 -7.15 -7.42 31.26
C GLN A 231 -6.75 -6.24 30.38
N CYS A 232 -7.48 -6.03 29.29
CA CYS A 232 -7.29 -4.85 28.44
C CYS A 232 -7.57 -3.57 29.24
N PHE A 233 -6.52 -2.76 29.47
CA PHE A 233 -6.62 -1.49 30.19
C PHE A 233 -7.64 -0.53 29.54
N GLY A 234 -7.63 -0.42 28.21
CA GLY A 234 -8.57 0.44 27.49
C GLY A 234 -10.03 0.05 27.71
N HIS A 235 -10.32 -1.26 27.73
CA HIS A 235 -11.67 -1.75 28.04
C HIS A 235 -12.05 -1.46 29.49
N ARG A 236 -11.13 -1.67 30.46
CA ARG A 236 -11.37 -1.32 31.87
C ARG A 236 -11.65 0.17 32.06
N LEU A 237 -10.88 1.04 31.41
CA LEU A 237 -11.07 2.48 31.47
C LEU A 237 -12.43 2.86 30.89
N HIS A 238 -12.81 2.26 29.76
CA HIS A 238 -14.13 2.47 29.17
C HIS A 238 -15.27 2.04 30.11
N LEU A 239 -15.15 0.87 30.76
CA LEU A 239 -16.12 0.41 31.75
C LEU A 239 -16.20 1.36 32.96
N ALA A 240 -15.07 1.81 33.50
CA ALA A 240 -15.04 2.75 34.62
C ALA A 240 -15.74 4.06 34.27
N ILE A 241 -15.46 4.62 33.08
CA ILE A 241 -16.16 5.81 32.57
C ILE A 241 -17.65 5.50 32.38
N GLY A 242 -18.01 4.33 31.85
CA GLY A 242 -19.40 3.90 31.67
C GLY A 242 -20.18 3.84 32.98
N LEU A 243 -19.59 3.25 34.03
CA LEU A 243 -20.19 3.12 35.35
C LEU A 243 -20.35 4.48 36.04
N SER A 244 -19.37 5.38 35.91
CA SER A 244 -19.45 6.74 36.48
C SER A 244 -20.60 7.58 35.88
N LYS A 245 -21.14 7.22 34.72
CA LYS A 245 -22.31 7.89 34.13
C LYS A 245 -23.63 7.55 34.83
N GLY A 246 -23.68 6.47 35.61
CA GLY A 246 -24.85 6.06 36.39
C GLY A 246 -25.06 6.89 37.66
N GLU A 247 -24.02 7.57 38.14
CA GLU A 247 -24.04 8.35 39.37
C GLU A 247 -24.37 9.83 39.09
N GLY A 248 -25.67 10.15 39.16
CA GLY A 248 -26.28 11.40 39.65
C GLY A 248 -25.89 12.79 39.13
N GLN A 249 -24.64 13.08 38.75
CA GLN A 249 -24.16 14.47 38.58
C GLN A 249 -23.41 14.74 37.27
N LEU A 250 -23.06 13.72 36.47
CA LEU A 250 -22.30 13.90 35.22
C LEU A 250 -23.17 13.98 33.94
N LYS A 251 -24.50 13.97 34.06
CA LYS A 251 -25.44 14.01 32.91
C LYS A 251 -25.35 15.30 32.07
N VAL A 252 -24.87 16.41 32.62
CA VAL A 252 -24.95 17.73 31.98
C VAL A 252 -23.78 18.04 31.03
N LEU A 253 -22.64 17.36 31.15
CA LEU A 253 -21.44 17.69 30.39
C LEU A 253 -21.17 16.80 29.16
N TYR A 254 -21.95 15.74 28.97
CA TYR A 254 -21.60 14.67 28.03
C TYR A 254 -22.17 14.68 26.61
N PRO A 255 -23.14 15.54 26.18
CA PRO A 255 -23.53 15.54 24.77
C PRO A 255 -22.42 15.99 23.82
N LYS A 256 -21.39 16.71 24.31
CA LYS A 256 -20.38 17.34 23.45
C LYS A 256 -19.10 16.53 23.23
N HIS A 257 -18.77 15.56 24.10
CA HIS A 257 -17.45 14.90 24.07
C HIS A 257 -17.44 13.39 23.80
N LEU A 258 -18.60 12.72 23.75
CA LEU A 258 -18.69 11.37 23.18
C LEU A 258 -18.46 11.35 21.66
N ASN A 259 -18.60 12.51 21.01
CA ASN A 259 -18.09 12.66 19.67
C ASN A 259 -16.57 12.52 19.66
N THR A 260 -15.75 13.06 20.58
CA THR A 260 -14.29 13.07 20.36
C THR A 260 -13.60 11.70 20.44
N THR A 261 -14.00 10.78 21.32
CA THR A 261 -13.32 9.47 21.46
C THR A 261 -13.82 8.44 20.45
N TYR A 262 -15.11 8.47 20.11
CA TYR A 262 -15.56 7.81 18.88
C TYR A 262 -14.91 8.48 17.69
N MET A 263 -14.92 9.80 17.55
CA MET A 263 -14.25 10.56 16.49
C MET A 263 -12.74 10.33 16.42
N ILE A 264 -11.99 9.86 17.42
CA ILE A 264 -10.57 9.53 17.17
C ILE A 264 -10.47 8.16 16.49
N LYS A 265 -11.21 7.13 16.95
CA LYS A 265 -11.30 5.82 16.28
C LYS A 265 -12.04 5.90 14.92
N TRP A 266 -13.02 6.79 14.84
CA TRP A 266 -13.87 7.09 13.68
C TRP A 266 -13.22 8.12 12.74
N ASN A 267 -12.37 9.06 13.19
CA ASN A 267 -11.61 9.97 12.29
C ASN A 267 -10.40 9.27 11.69
N ILE A 268 -9.82 8.27 12.36
CA ILE A 268 -8.82 7.40 11.72
C ILE A 268 -9.49 6.57 10.60
N GLN A 269 -10.71 6.05 10.82
CA GLN A 269 -11.49 5.37 9.76
C GLN A 269 -12.12 6.33 8.72
N ARG A 270 -12.47 7.56 9.09
CA ARG A 270 -13.10 8.58 8.23
C ARG A 270 -12.06 9.38 7.45
N ALA A 271 -10.83 9.57 7.92
CA ALA A 271 -9.74 10.10 7.11
C ALA A 271 -9.48 9.21 5.89
N ASN A 272 -9.58 7.89 6.06
CA ASN A 272 -9.48 6.91 4.97
C ASN A 272 -10.74 6.85 4.07
N SER A 273 -11.92 7.19 4.59
CA SER A 273 -13.18 7.23 3.82
C SER A 273 -13.46 8.57 3.11
N THR A 274 -13.02 9.70 3.68
CA THR A 274 -13.32 11.04 3.16
C THR A 274 -12.47 11.37 1.94
N TYR A 275 -11.23 10.88 1.85
CA TYR A 275 -10.45 10.86 0.61
C TYR A 275 -11.20 10.18 -0.55
N GLY A 276 -12.01 9.16 -0.26
CA GLY A 276 -12.87 8.50 -1.24
C GLY A 276 -14.15 9.26 -1.60
N LYS A 277 -14.61 10.21 -0.77
CA LYS A 277 -15.83 11.01 -1.02
C LYS A 277 -15.55 12.35 -1.69
N THR A 278 -14.38 12.97 -1.48
CA THR A 278 -13.98 14.18 -2.22
C THR A 278 -13.75 13.92 -3.72
N GLN A 279 -13.34 12.70 -4.11
CA GLN A 279 -13.24 12.34 -5.54
C GLN A 279 -14.60 12.14 -6.23
N ASN A 280 -15.63 11.68 -5.51
CA ASN A 280 -16.99 11.54 -6.07
C ASN A 280 -17.76 12.87 -6.15
N ARG A 281 -17.28 13.94 -5.50
CA ARG A 281 -17.92 15.27 -5.58
C ARG A 281 -17.35 16.13 -6.70
N LEU A 282 -16.10 15.90 -7.11
CA LEU A 282 -15.48 16.57 -8.27
C LEU A 282 -15.89 15.94 -9.61
N SER A 283 -16.46 14.73 -9.62
CA SER A 283 -16.98 14.06 -10.82
C SER A 283 -18.46 14.35 -11.11
N ASN A 284 -19.17 15.08 -10.24
CA ASN A 284 -20.59 15.45 -10.42
C ASN A 284 -20.80 16.95 -10.64
N THR A 285 -19.71 17.71 -10.83
CA THR A 285 -19.73 19.10 -11.29
C THR A 285 -18.62 19.30 -12.32
N SER A 286 -18.72 18.61 -13.46
CA SER A 286 -18.07 18.89 -14.75
C SER A 286 -18.73 18.01 -15.81
#